data_AF-A0A645G0N5-F1
#
_entry.id   AF-A0A645G0N5-F1
#
_cell.length_a   1.000
_cell.length_b   1.000
_cell.length_c   1.000
_cell.angle_alpha   90.00
_cell.angle_beta   90.00
_cell.angle_gamma   90.00
#
_symmetry.space_group_name_H-M   'P 1'
#
loop_
_entity.id
_entity.type
_entity.pdbx_description
1 polymer ?
#
loop_
_entity_poly.entity_id
_entity_poly.type
_entity_poly.pdbx_seq_one_letter_code
_entity_poly.pdbx_strand_id
1 'polypeptide(L)'
;MSHVLVGAQTIALNLQSISRDLAGTAPEDLRLILAQAATSADSITEIFEPYNPGLSVPDGLHVKAIISAFYALEIRWSPVENATGYLIQRSENSTGPWTDFDAPSLLTHVLYDPVSEDLYEFFRVRAYRDFGSTRWYSAWSDPVGGTENSDEIPSNFSATSTSTSITVKWDPIYTATGYQVHVYQLLEGSTHYYTLVTETTKTVNDLSPETDYYVDVRYYRTYPGSTNETEWGTPTSPLYIKTKAP
;
A
#
# COMPACT_ATOMS: atom_id res chain seq x y z
N MET A 1 -27.49 16.89 -7.71
CA MET A 1 -27.35 18.23 -8.32
C MET A 1 -28.15 19.21 -7.46
N SER A 2 -27.57 20.33 -7.00
CA SER A 2 -28.35 21.28 -6.16
C SER A 2 -29.47 21.89 -7.01
N HIS A 3 -30.65 22.11 -6.42
CA HIS A 3 -31.76 22.81 -7.12
C HIS A 3 -31.33 24.19 -7.66
N VAL A 4 -30.34 24.81 -7.02
CA VAL A 4 -29.73 26.07 -7.42
C VAL A 4 -28.94 25.94 -8.73
N LEU A 5 -28.15 24.88 -8.91
CA LEU A 5 -27.39 24.63 -10.15
C LEU A 5 -28.31 24.38 -11.35
N VAL A 6 -29.35 23.56 -11.16
CA VAL A 6 -30.35 23.28 -12.22
C VAL A 6 -31.09 24.57 -12.62
N GLY A 7 -31.46 25.39 -11.63
CA GLY A 7 -32.09 26.69 -11.87
C GLY A 7 -31.18 27.65 -12.64
N ALA A 8 -29.90 27.76 -12.23
CA ALA A 8 -28.92 28.64 -12.87
C ALA A 8 -28.65 28.25 -14.33
N GLN A 9 -28.44 26.96 -14.63
CA GLN A 9 -28.23 26.46 -15.99
C GLN A 9 -29.44 26.72 -16.89
N THR A 10 -30.66 26.50 -16.37
CA THR A 10 -31.90 26.75 -17.11
C THR A 10 -32.06 28.24 -17.44
N ILE A 11 -31.74 29.13 -16.49
CA ILE A 11 -31.78 30.58 -16.69
C ILE A 11 -30.73 31.01 -17.73
N ALA A 12 -29.50 30.52 -17.64
CA ALA A 12 -28.42 30.83 -18.57
C ALA A 12 -28.80 30.45 -20.02
N LEU A 13 -29.29 29.22 -20.23
CA LEU A 13 -29.73 28.73 -21.55
C LEU A 13 -30.89 29.56 -22.12
N ASN A 14 -31.87 29.92 -21.29
CA ASN A 14 -33.01 30.73 -21.72
C ASN A 14 -32.57 32.14 -22.13
N LEU A 15 -31.69 32.78 -21.35
CA LEU A 15 -31.17 34.11 -21.66
C LEU A 15 -30.32 34.10 -22.93
N GLN A 16 -29.51 33.07 -23.16
CA GLN A 16 -28.74 32.89 -24.39
C GLN A 16 -29.65 32.71 -25.61
N SER A 17 -30.74 31.94 -25.49
CA SER A 17 -31.72 31.79 -26.58
C SER A 17 -32.42 33.11 -26.89
N ILE A 18 -32.90 33.82 -25.86
CA ILE A 18 -33.56 35.12 -26.02
C ILE A 18 -32.63 36.15 -26.67
N SER A 19 -31.37 36.19 -26.24
CA SER A 19 -30.35 37.09 -26.81
C SER A 19 -30.10 36.81 -28.30
N ARG A 20 -30.08 35.53 -28.70
CA ARG A 20 -29.94 35.12 -30.10
C ARG A 20 -31.16 35.52 -30.93
N ASP A 21 -32.37 35.31 -30.42
CA ASP A 21 -33.62 35.57 -31.15
C ASP A 21 -33.87 37.07 -31.35
N LEU A 22 -33.31 37.91 -30.47
CA LEU A 22 -33.39 39.37 -30.50
C LEU A 22 -32.19 40.03 -31.21
N ALA A 23 -31.24 39.26 -31.75
CA ALA A 23 -30.04 39.79 -32.36
C ALA A 23 -30.39 40.66 -33.60
N GLY A 24 -30.05 41.95 -33.53
CA GLY A 24 -30.25 42.92 -34.62
C GLY A 24 -31.63 43.57 -34.67
N THR A 25 -32.56 43.21 -33.79
CA THR A 25 -33.90 43.81 -33.70
C THR A 25 -34.15 44.54 -32.37
N ALA A 26 -33.41 44.17 -31.31
CA ALA A 26 -33.52 44.81 -30.00
C ALA A 26 -32.59 46.03 -29.85
N PRO A 27 -33.01 47.04 -29.05
CA PRO A 27 -32.14 48.12 -28.56
C PRO A 27 -30.87 47.61 -27.87
N GLU A 28 -29.76 48.34 -28.03
CA GLU A 28 -28.44 47.90 -27.56
C GLU A 28 -28.33 47.78 -26.03
N ASP A 29 -29.03 48.64 -25.29
CA ASP A 29 -29.15 48.60 -23.83
C ASP A 29 -29.79 47.30 -23.34
N LEU A 30 -30.85 46.83 -24.01
CA LEU A 30 -31.48 45.55 -23.69
C LEU A 30 -30.54 44.36 -23.95
N ARG A 31 -29.76 44.42 -25.03
CA ARG A 31 -28.78 43.37 -25.37
C ARG A 31 -27.66 43.30 -24.33
N LEU A 32 -27.19 44.43 -23.84
CA LEU A 32 -26.17 44.50 -22.78
C LEU A 32 -26.67 43.91 -21.45
N ILE A 33 -27.92 44.22 -21.06
CA ILE A 33 -28.52 43.67 -19.84
C ILE A 33 -28.66 42.15 -19.92
N LEU A 34 -29.13 41.62 -21.06
CA LEU A 34 -29.26 40.18 -21.29
C LEU A 34 -27.89 39.47 -21.24
N ALA A 35 -26.86 40.06 -21.84
CA ALA A 35 -25.51 39.52 -21.80
C ALA A 35 -24.96 39.49 -20.36
N GLN A 36 -25.10 40.58 -19.61
CA GLN A 36 -24.63 40.66 -18.22
C GLN A 36 -25.36 39.68 -17.30
N ALA A 37 -26.68 39.50 -17.49
CA ALA A 37 -27.47 38.52 -16.73
C ALA A 37 -27.06 37.08 -17.06
N ALA A 38 -26.78 36.76 -18.33
CA ALA A 38 -26.27 35.45 -18.74
C ALA A 38 -24.90 35.17 -18.10
N THR A 39 -23.96 36.12 -18.17
CA THR A 39 -22.65 35.99 -17.52
C THR A 39 -22.76 35.78 -16.01
N SER A 40 -23.70 36.48 -15.35
CA SER A 40 -23.93 36.31 -13.91
C SER A 40 -24.50 34.92 -13.58
N ALA A 41 -25.37 34.37 -14.43
CA ALA A 41 -25.87 33.01 -14.31
C ALA A 41 -24.78 31.95 -14.58
N ASP A 42 -23.87 32.21 -15.52
CA ASP A 42 -22.69 31.38 -15.77
C ASP A 42 -21.73 31.40 -14.56
N SER A 43 -21.48 32.56 -13.94
CA SER A 43 -20.67 32.64 -12.71
C SER A 43 -21.31 31.91 -11.52
N ILE A 44 -22.65 31.91 -11.40
CA ILE A 44 -23.34 31.06 -10.42
C ILE A 44 -23.12 29.59 -10.77
N THR A 45 -23.21 29.24 -12.05
CA THR A 45 -22.95 27.87 -12.52
C THR A 45 -21.51 27.46 -12.18
N GLU A 46 -20.52 28.31 -12.37
CA GLU A 46 -19.10 28.05 -12.05
C GLU A 46 -18.83 27.85 -10.54
N ILE A 47 -19.59 28.52 -9.66
CA ILE A 47 -19.56 28.26 -8.20
C ILE A 47 -20.07 26.85 -7.87
N PHE A 48 -20.93 26.29 -8.71
CA PHE A 48 -21.57 24.99 -8.52
C PHE A 48 -21.09 23.91 -9.50
N GLU A 49 -20.28 24.26 -10.50
CA GLU A 49 -19.63 23.29 -11.36
C GLU A 49 -18.74 22.46 -10.46
N PRO A 50 -18.85 21.14 -10.53
CA PRO A 50 -18.07 20.32 -9.66
C PRO A 50 -16.59 20.49 -10.04
N TYR A 51 -15.85 21.20 -9.20
CA TYR A 51 -14.40 21.15 -9.24
C TYR A 51 -14.00 19.68 -9.19
N ASN A 52 -13.32 19.21 -10.25
CA ASN A 52 -12.65 17.92 -10.29
C ASN A 52 -11.21 18.15 -9.83
N PRO A 53 -10.93 18.18 -8.51
CA PRO A 53 -9.56 18.07 -8.06
C PRO A 53 -9.09 16.74 -8.61
N GLY A 54 -8.05 16.72 -9.44
CA GLY A 54 -7.36 15.46 -9.70
C GLY A 54 -6.97 14.89 -8.33
N LEU A 55 -7.69 13.88 -7.86
CA LEU A 55 -7.38 13.24 -6.58
C LEU A 55 -6.04 12.54 -6.77
N SER A 56 -5.08 12.84 -5.91
CA SER A 56 -3.83 12.10 -5.89
C SER A 56 -4.12 10.64 -5.56
N VAL A 57 -3.30 9.76 -6.13
CA VAL A 57 -3.29 8.35 -5.74
C VAL A 57 -2.86 8.28 -4.27
N PRO A 58 -3.56 7.54 -3.39
CA PRO A 58 -3.09 7.36 -2.03
C PRO A 58 -1.68 6.75 -2.01
N ASP A 59 -0.80 7.34 -1.22
CA ASP A 59 0.56 6.86 -0.98
C ASP A 59 0.72 6.32 0.46
N GLY A 60 1.91 5.79 0.77
CA GLY A 60 2.22 5.31 2.11
C GLY A 60 1.37 4.11 2.56
N LEU A 61 0.78 3.37 1.62
CA LEU A 61 0.02 2.16 1.92
C LEU A 61 0.94 1.14 2.59
N HIS A 62 0.53 0.64 3.75
CA HIS A 62 1.18 -0.46 4.45
C HIS A 62 0.14 -1.33 5.15
N VAL A 63 0.52 -2.58 5.36
CA VAL A 63 -0.32 -3.63 5.95
C VAL A 63 0.49 -4.25 7.09
N LYS A 64 -0.04 -4.20 8.31
CA LYS A 64 0.68 -4.67 9.50
C LYS A 64 -0.24 -5.46 10.42
N ALA A 65 0.26 -6.57 10.95
CA ALA A 65 -0.41 -7.28 12.04
C ALA A 65 -0.50 -6.39 13.29
N ILE A 66 -1.67 -6.38 13.93
CA ILE A 66 -1.88 -5.69 15.21
C ILE A 66 -2.35 -6.68 16.28
N ILE A 67 -1.79 -6.53 17.50
CA ILE A 67 -2.25 -7.29 18.65
C ILE A 67 -3.63 -6.75 19.05
N SER A 68 -4.64 -7.56 18.83
CA SER A 68 -6.05 -7.25 18.96
C SER A 68 -6.76 -8.42 19.62
N ALA A 69 -7.95 -8.21 20.19
CA ALA A 69 -8.75 -9.30 20.74
C ALA A 69 -9.19 -10.32 19.67
N PHE A 70 -9.14 -9.90 18.41
CA PHE A 70 -9.32 -10.69 17.20
C PHE A 70 -8.12 -10.36 16.31
N TYR A 71 -7.17 -11.28 16.17
CA TYR A 71 -5.97 -11.12 15.35
C TYR A 71 -6.33 -10.44 14.01
N ALA A 72 -5.74 -9.28 13.71
CA ALA A 72 -6.18 -8.45 12.59
C ALA A 72 -5.01 -7.74 11.89
N LEU A 73 -5.19 -7.47 10.60
CA LEU A 73 -4.35 -6.60 9.82
C LEU A 73 -4.86 -5.16 9.89
N GLU A 74 -3.99 -4.22 10.28
CA GLU A 74 -4.20 -2.81 10.03
C GLU A 74 -3.66 -2.47 8.63
N ILE A 75 -4.55 -1.97 7.78
CA ILE A 75 -4.22 -1.46 6.45
C ILE A 75 -4.33 0.06 6.53
N ARG A 76 -3.23 0.79 6.33
CA ARG A 76 -3.13 2.24 6.55
C ARG A 76 -2.43 2.94 5.39
N TRP A 77 -2.84 4.16 5.09
CA TRP A 77 -2.29 5.03 4.03
C TRP A 77 -2.27 6.51 4.46
N SER A 78 -1.64 7.36 3.65
CA SER A 78 -1.65 8.82 3.86
C SER A 78 -2.97 9.46 3.44
N PRO A 79 -3.44 10.53 4.12
CA PRO A 79 -4.64 11.24 3.69
C PRO A 79 -4.46 11.90 2.32
N VAL A 80 -5.47 11.75 1.45
CA VAL A 80 -5.57 12.44 0.16
C VAL A 80 -6.37 13.73 0.33
N GLU A 81 -5.80 14.84 -0.11
CA GLU A 81 -6.46 16.15 -0.05
C GLU A 81 -7.77 16.14 -0.83
N ASN A 82 -8.82 16.75 -0.27
CA ASN A 82 -10.17 16.82 -0.84
C ASN A 82 -10.91 15.47 -0.99
N ALA A 83 -10.36 14.36 -0.49
CA ALA A 83 -11.07 13.08 -0.48
C ALA A 83 -12.25 13.12 0.50
N THR A 84 -13.41 12.59 0.08
CA THR A 84 -14.54 12.31 0.95
C THR A 84 -14.36 10.97 1.67
N GLY A 85 -13.65 10.04 1.06
CA GLY A 85 -13.33 8.74 1.64
C GLY A 85 -12.50 7.88 0.70
N TYR A 86 -12.43 6.60 1.02
CA TYR A 86 -11.57 5.63 0.35
C TYR A 86 -12.32 4.34 0.06
N LEU A 87 -11.97 3.72 -1.07
CA LEU A 87 -12.38 2.36 -1.42
C LEU A 87 -11.16 1.45 -1.31
N ILE A 88 -11.35 0.27 -0.74
CA ILE A 88 -10.30 -0.72 -0.49
C ILE A 88 -10.67 -2.00 -1.22
N GLN A 89 -9.68 -2.63 -1.83
CA GLN A 89 -9.79 -3.93 -2.45
C GLN A 89 -8.73 -4.88 -1.90
N ARG A 90 -9.04 -6.18 -1.88
CA ARG A 90 -8.11 -7.27 -1.57
C ARG A 90 -7.99 -8.29 -2.69
N SER A 91 -6.90 -9.06 -2.68
CA SER A 91 -6.67 -10.21 -3.55
C SER A 91 -5.64 -11.15 -2.97
N GLU A 92 -5.73 -12.44 -3.27
CA GLU A 92 -4.66 -13.40 -2.99
C GLU A 92 -3.45 -13.23 -3.94
N ASN A 93 -3.56 -12.39 -4.98
CA ASN A 93 -2.50 -12.14 -5.96
C ASN A 93 -2.25 -10.64 -6.13
N SER A 94 -0.97 -10.25 -6.31
CA SER A 94 -0.58 -8.85 -6.50
C SER A 94 -1.17 -8.19 -7.75
N THR A 95 -1.70 -8.97 -8.70
CA THR A 95 -2.33 -8.47 -9.94
C THR A 95 -3.85 -8.61 -9.95
N GLY A 96 -4.46 -9.14 -8.89
CA GLY A 96 -5.87 -9.52 -8.86
C GLY A 96 -6.12 -10.98 -9.26
N PRO A 97 -7.39 -11.42 -9.33
CA PRO A 97 -8.61 -10.62 -9.32
C PRO A 97 -8.86 -9.93 -7.99
N TRP A 98 -9.45 -8.73 -8.04
CA TRP A 98 -9.68 -7.87 -6.89
C TRP A 98 -11.12 -8.00 -6.38
N THR A 99 -11.27 -8.07 -5.05
CA THR A 99 -12.55 -8.08 -4.35
C THR A 99 -12.68 -6.81 -3.52
N ASP A 100 -13.81 -6.11 -3.63
CA ASP A 100 -14.11 -4.92 -2.85
C ASP A 100 -14.40 -5.26 -1.38
N PHE A 101 -14.01 -4.34 -0.49
CA PHE A 101 -14.54 -4.34 0.87
C PHE A 101 -16.02 -3.92 0.86
N ASP A 102 -16.79 -4.39 1.84
CA ASP A 102 -18.25 -4.16 1.91
C ASP A 102 -18.64 -2.68 1.98
N ALA A 103 -17.79 -1.84 2.59
CA ALA A 103 -18.05 -0.43 2.78
C ALA A 103 -16.82 0.46 2.51
N PRO A 104 -17.02 1.68 1.97
CA PRO A 104 -15.98 2.70 1.93
C PRO A 104 -15.53 3.11 3.34
N SER A 105 -14.27 3.50 3.47
CA SER A 105 -13.73 4.08 4.71
C SER A 105 -13.70 5.60 4.63
N LEU A 106 -14.07 6.26 5.74
CA LEU A 106 -13.87 7.71 5.93
C LEU A 106 -12.55 8.02 6.66
N LEU A 107 -11.86 6.98 7.12
CA LEU A 107 -10.57 7.06 7.79
C LEU A 107 -9.45 6.73 6.80
N THR A 108 -8.21 6.94 7.23
CA THR A 108 -7.01 6.54 6.47
C THR A 108 -6.45 5.18 6.91
N HIS A 109 -7.29 4.38 7.56
CA HIS A 109 -7.00 2.99 7.87
C HIS A 109 -8.29 2.16 7.92
N VAL A 110 -8.13 0.84 7.79
CA VAL A 110 -9.16 -0.17 8.08
C VAL A 110 -8.51 -1.34 8.81
N LEU A 111 -9.32 -2.04 9.60
CA LEU A 111 -8.94 -3.33 10.17
C LEU A 111 -9.57 -4.44 9.34
N TYR A 112 -8.78 -5.47 9.07
CA TYR A 112 -9.21 -6.65 8.33
C TYR A 112 -8.86 -7.90 9.12
N ASP A 113 -9.87 -8.74 9.34
CA ASP A 113 -9.76 -10.03 10.03
C ASP A 113 -9.65 -11.13 8.97
N PRO A 114 -8.46 -11.68 8.72
CA PRO A 114 -8.28 -12.73 7.73
C PRO A 114 -8.89 -14.04 8.23
N VAL A 115 -9.39 -14.87 7.30
CA VAL A 115 -9.95 -16.19 7.63
C VAL A 115 -8.91 -17.18 8.21
N SER A 116 -7.61 -16.84 8.11
CA SER A 116 -6.49 -17.58 8.69
C SER A 116 -5.31 -16.63 8.93
N GLU A 117 -4.58 -16.85 10.03
CA GLU A 117 -3.40 -16.07 10.43
C GLU A 117 -2.25 -16.15 9.41
N ASP A 118 -2.18 -17.26 8.66
CA ASP A 118 -1.18 -17.51 7.61
C ASP A 118 -1.62 -17.03 6.22
N LEU A 119 -2.83 -16.47 6.09
CA LEU A 119 -3.36 -16.05 4.80
C LEU A 119 -2.70 -14.73 4.37
N TYR A 120 -1.82 -14.84 3.37
CA TYR A 120 -1.20 -13.68 2.74
C TYR A 120 -2.12 -13.06 1.68
N GLU A 121 -2.48 -11.79 1.86
CA GLU A 121 -3.32 -11.05 0.91
C GLU A 121 -2.71 -9.71 0.53
N PHE A 122 -3.00 -9.28 -0.69
CA PHE A 122 -2.65 -7.98 -1.25
C PHE A 122 -3.83 -7.03 -1.14
N PHE A 123 -3.54 -5.79 -0.75
CA PHE A 123 -4.51 -4.72 -0.60
C PHE A 123 -4.13 -3.55 -1.48
N ARG A 124 -5.14 -2.86 -2.01
CA ARG A 124 -4.96 -1.57 -2.69
C ARG A 124 -6.08 -0.63 -2.32
N VAL A 125 -5.80 0.67 -2.38
CA VAL A 125 -6.74 1.72 -1.98
C VAL A 125 -6.83 2.79 -3.06
N ARG A 126 -8.01 3.40 -3.21
CA ARG A 126 -8.19 4.63 -3.97
C ARG A 126 -9.03 5.63 -3.20
N ALA A 127 -8.74 6.92 -3.39
CA ALA A 127 -9.57 7.98 -2.85
C ALA A 127 -10.81 8.19 -3.74
N TYR A 128 -11.90 8.62 -3.13
CA TYR A 128 -13.04 9.18 -3.85
C TYR A 128 -13.47 10.50 -3.22
N ARG A 129 -14.12 11.33 -4.03
CA ARG A 129 -14.74 12.57 -3.59
C ARG A 129 -16.17 12.64 -4.09
N ASP A 130 -17.08 12.90 -3.18
CA ASP A 130 -18.47 13.19 -3.49
C ASP A 130 -18.70 14.70 -3.47
N PHE A 131 -19.33 15.20 -4.52
CA PHE A 131 -19.86 16.55 -4.55
C PHE A 131 -21.21 16.56 -5.26
N GLY A 132 -22.27 16.88 -4.52
CA GLY A 132 -23.63 16.78 -5.01
C GLY A 132 -24.00 15.34 -5.37
N SER A 133 -24.25 15.09 -6.65
CA SER A 133 -24.61 13.76 -7.17
C SER A 133 -23.49 13.09 -7.96
N THR A 134 -22.29 13.68 -7.96
CA THR A 134 -21.16 13.20 -8.75
C THR A 134 -20.05 12.72 -7.82
N ARG A 135 -19.41 11.61 -8.20
CA ARG A 135 -18.27 11.01 -7.51
C ARG A 135 -17.07 10.93 -8.45
N TRP A 136 -15.92 11.45 -8.01
CA TRP A 136 -14.62 11.25 -8.67
C TRP A 136 -13.79 10.24 -7.91
N TYR A 137 -12.84 9.64 -8.62
CA TYR A 137 -11.91 8.66 -8.09
C TYR A 137 -10.49 9.01 -8.49
N SER A 138 -9.54 8.76 -7.60
CA SER A 138 -8.13 8.63 -7.99
C SER A 138 -7.93 7.32 -8.78
N ALA A 139 -6.72 7.14 -9.34
CA ALA A 139 -6.26 5.79 -9.66
C ALA A 139 -6.07 4.97 -8.37
N TRP A 140 -6.01 3.64 -8.51
CA TRP A 140 -5.64 2.75 -7.42
C TRP A 140 -4.17 2.92 -7.06
N SER A 141 -3.85 2.80 -5.78
CA SER A 141 -2.47 2.64 -5.32
C SER A 141 -1.84 1.38 -5.89
N ASP A 142 -0.51 1.32 -5.86
CA ASP A 142 0.18 0.05 -5.97
C ASP A 142 -0.26 -0.87 -4.82
N PRO A 143 -0.39 -2.19 -5.08
CA PRO A 143 -0.86 -3.12 -4.08
C PRO A 143 0.24 -3.50 -3.09
N VAL A 144 -0.13 -3.60 -1.82
CA VAL A 144 0.77 -4.00 -0.73
C VAL A 144 0.22 -5.26 -0.06
N GLY A 145 1.08 -6.25 0.11
CA GLY A 145 0.74 -7.53 0.73
C GLY A 145 1.00 -7.57 2.23
N GLY A 146 0.27 -8.41 2.96
CA GLY A 146 0.51 -8.67 4.38
C GLY A 146 -0.22 -9.93 4.86
N THR A 147 0.21 -10.43 6.02
CA THR A 147 -0.40 -11.55 6.77
C THR A 147 -0.32 -11.25 8.26
N GLU A 148 -1.19 -11.87 9.05
CA GLU A 148 -1.20 -11.68 10.50
C GLU A 148 0.01 -12.34 11.18
N ASN A 149 0.43 -13.50 10.68
CA ASN A 149 1.65 -14.18 11.11
C ASN A 149 2.92 -13.45 10.58
N SER A 150 3.28 -12.32 11.21
CA SER A 150 4.52 -11.58 10.91
C SER A 150 5.72 -12.05 11.74
N ASP A 151 5.54 -12.98 12.68
CA ASP A 151 6.60 -13.49 13.57
C ASP A 151 7.04 -14.92 13.20
N GLU A 152 7.03 -15.25 11.91
CA GLU A 152 7.49 -16.56 11.43
C GLU A 152 8.99 -16.76 11.70
N ILE A 153 9.36 -17.87 12.34
CA ILE A 153 10.75 -18.28 12.54
C ILE A 153 11.06 -19.41 11.56
N PRO A 154 12.16 -19.35 10.77
CA PRO A 154 12.55 -20.43 9.88
C PRO A 154 12.60 -21.77 10.62
N SER A 155 11.79 -22.74 10.20
CA SER A 155 11.69 -24.05 10.86
C SER A 155 12.67 -25.05 10.24
N ASN A 156 12.84 -26.20 10.90
CA ASN A 156 13.77 -27.26 10.48
C ASN A 156 15.22 -26.77 10.22
N PHE A 157 15.62 -25.74 10.96
CA PHE A 157 16.94 -25.13 10.85
C PHE A 157 18.04 -26.11 11.30
N SER A 158 19.01 -26.34 10.43
CA SER A 158 20.12 -27.27 10.66
C SER A 158 21.40 -26.79 9.99
N ALA A 159 22.55 -27.25 10.49
CA ALA A 159 23.86 -26.96 9.90
C ALA A 159 24.74 -28.20 9.82
N THR A 160 25.62 -28.22 8.82
CA THR A 160 26.70 -29.19 8.67
C THR A 160 28.00 -28.46 8.37
N SER A 161 29.14 -29.01 8.81
CA SER A 161 30.46 -28.39 8.62
C SER A 161 31.45 -29.29 7.90
N THR A 162 32.35 -28.63 7.16
CA THR A 162 33.64 -29.17 6.72
C THR A 162 34.76 -28.58 7.58
N SER A 163 36.03 -28.72 7.17
CA SER A 163 37.14 -28.02 7.83
C SER A 163 37.12 -26.52 7.60
N THR A 164 36.52 -26.03 6.51
CA THR A 164 36.57 -24.60 6.13
C THR A 164 35.24 -24.00 5.71
N SER A 165 34.14 -24.73 5.90
CA SER A 165 32.80 -24.22 5.56
C SER A 165 31.71 -24.74 6.48
N ILE A 166 30.63 -23.97 6.56
CA ILE A 166 29.37 -24.36 7.20
C ILE A 166 28.26 -24.22 6.16
N THR A 167 27.45 -25.27 6.01
CA THR A 167 26.23 -25.25 5.20
C THR A 167 25.02 -25.31 6.12
N VAL A 168 24.16 -24.32 6.01
CA VAL A 168 22.88 -24.22 6.73
C VAL A 168 21.70 -24.48 5.80
N LYS A 169 20.63 -25.05 6.36
CA LYS A 169 19.36 -25.29 5.67
C LYS A 169 18.19 -25.04 6.62
N TRP A 170 17.09 -24.52 6.10
CA TRP A 170 15.81 -24.31 6.79
C TRP A 170 14.64 -24.58 5.82
N ASP A 171 13.43 -24.59 6.35
CA ASP A 171 12.20 -24.64 5.54
C ASP A 171 11.77 -23.23 5.12
N PRO A 172 11.16 -23.09 3.92
CA PRO A 172 10.73 -21.79 3.42
C PRO A 172 9.60 -21.20 4.26
N ILE A 173 9.74 -19.94 4.57
CA ILE A 173 8.65 -19.04 4.95
C ILE A 173 8.03 -18.51 3.66
N TYR A 174 6.74 -18.81 3.46
CA TYR A 174 6.01 -18.52 2.21
C TYR A 174 6.03 -17.03 1.86
N THR A 175 5.97 -16.18 2.89
CA THR A 175 5.85 -14.73 2.78
C THR A 175 7.20 -14.03 2.61
N ALA A 176 8.33 -14.73 2.77
CA ALA A 176 9.66 -14.13 2.78
C ALA A 176 10.11 -13.70 1.38
N THR A 177 10.66 -12.49 1.26
CA THR A 177 11.41 -12.09 0.06
C THR A 177 12.78 -12.78 0.02
N GLY A 178 13.37 -13.01 1.17
CA GLY A 178 14.60 -13.76 1.33
C GLY A 178 14.97 -13.94 2.79
N TYR A 179 16.21 -14.31 3.04
CA TYR A 179 16.74 -14.61 4.37
C TYR A 179 18.10 -13.94 4.56
N GLN A 180 18.38 -13.55 5.79
CA GLN A 180 19.72 -13.22 6.25
C GLN A 180 20.26 -14.38 7.07
N VAL A 181 21.41 -14.88 6.66
CA VAL A 181 22.21 -15.84 7.44
C VAL A 181 23.27 -15.06 8.17
N HIS A 182 23.39 -15.29 9.48
CA HIS A 182 24.40 -14.72 10.34
C HIS A 182 25.28 -15.83 10.93
N VAL A 183 26.57 -15.83 10.58
CA VAL A 183 27.58 -16.74 11.17
C VAL A 183 28.56 -15.92 12.01
N TYR A 184 28.80 -16.31 13.25
CA TYR A 184 29.67 -15.57 14.16
C TYR A 184 30.33 -16.47 15.22
N GLN A 185 31.25 -15.89 15.97
CA GLN A 185 31.88 -16.51 17.13
C GLN A 185 31.53 -15.66 18.36
N LEU A 186 31.50 -16.27 19.55
CA LEU A 186 31.24 -15.53 20.79
C LEU A 186 32.46 -14.81 21.37
N LEU A 187 33.64 -15.00 20.77
CA LEU A 187 34.84 -14.30 21.22
C LEU A 187 34.71 -12.80 20.91
N GLU A 188 35.00 -11.97 21.90
CA GLU A 188 34.94 -10.52 21.73
C GLU A 188 35.92 -10.06 20.64
N GLY A 189 35.42 -9.28 19.67
CA GLY A 189 36.21 -8.82 18.52
C GLY A 189 36.25 -9.78 17.32
N SER A 190 35.55 -10.93 17.38
CA SER A 190 35.45 -11.86 16.25
C SER A 190 34.62 -11.32 15.07
N THR A 191 34.90 -11.85 13.88
CA THR A 191 34.19 -11.49 12.65
C THR A 191 32.76 -12.05 12.63
N HIS A 192 31.81 -11.20 12.25
CA HIS A 192 30.44 -11.58 11.95
C HIS A 192 30.25 -11.60 10.43
N TYR A 193 29.70 -12.70 9.90
CA TYR A 193 29.38 -12.84 8.49
C TYR A 193 27.87 -12.75 8.32
N TYR A 194 27.42 -11.77 7.53
CA TYR A 194 26.02 -11.61 7.13
C TYR A 194 25.90 -11.78 5.62
N THR A 195 24.95 -12.58 5.18
CA THR A 195 24.64 -12.74 3.75
C THR A 195 23.14 -12.80 3.53
N LEU A 196 22.67 -12.14 2.48
CA LEU A 196 21.29 -12.26 2.03
C LEU A 196 21.20 -13.33 0.95
N VAL A 197 20.15 -14.15 1.01
CA VAL A 197 19.85 -15.22 0.07
C VAL A 197 18.35 -15.32 -0.17
N THR A 198 17.95 -15.76 -1.34
CA THR A 198 16.54 -16.09 -1.65
C THR A 198 16.24 -17.59 -1.54
N GLU A 199 17.29 -18.41 -1.56
CA GLU A 199 17.24 -19.87 -1.34
C GLU A 199 17.07 -20.21 0.14
N THR A 200 16.63 -21.43 0.44
CA THR A 200 16.50 -21.94 1.83
C THR A 200 17.71 -22.72 2.31
N THR A 201 18.85 -22.51 1.66
CA THR A 201 20.14 -23.11 2.00
C THR A 201 21.27 -22.15 1.67
N LYS A 202 22.34 -22.19 2.46
CA LYS A 202 23.54 -21.39 2.21
C LYS A 202 24.79 -22.07 2.75
N THR A 203 25.82 -22.14 1.92
CA THR A 203 27.18 -22.47 2.35
C THR A 203 27.98 -21.18 2.55
N VAL A 204 28.57 -21.05 3.74
CA VAL A 204 29.55 -20.01 4.11
C VAL A 204 30.92 -20.67 4.12
N ASN A 205 31.82 -20.17 3.27
CA ASN A 205 33.17 -20.70 3.05
C ASN A 205 34.22 -19.85 3.79
N ASP A 206 35.49 -20.21 3.62
CA ASP A 206 36.67 -19.48 4.10
C ASP A 206 36.70 -19.33 5.64
N LEU A 207 36.16 -20.34 6.34
CA LEU A 207 36.18 -20.43 7.79
C LEU A 207 37.45 -21.13 8.28
N SER A 208 37.88 -20.79 9.49
CA SER A 208 39.01 -21.45 10.14
C SER A 208 38.65 -22.88 10.59
N PRO A 209 39.53 -23.89 10.39
CA PRO A 209 39.37 -25.25 10.94
C PRO A 209 39.32 -25.28 12.47
N GLU A 210 38.72 -26.34 13.02
CA GLU A 210 38.59 -26.61 14.46
C GLU A 210 38.07 -25.42 15.30
N THR A 211 37.26 -24.57 14.69
CA THR A 211 36.81 -23.31 15.28
C THR A 211 35.31 -23.37 15.58
N ASP A 212 34.93 -22.82 16.73
CA ASP A 212 33.55 -22.80 17.21
C ASP A 212 32.79 -21.62 16.61
N TYR A 213 31.63 -21.88 16.02
CA TYR A 213 30.74 -20.88 15.44
C TYR A 213 29.31 -21.04 15.94
N TYR A 214 28.55 -19.97 15.79
CA TYR A 214 27.11 -19.90 15.98
C TYR A 214 26.49 -19.40 14.69
N VAL A 215 25.36 -19.99 14.32
CA VAL A 215 24.63 -19.60 13.12
C VAL A 215 23.16 -19.37 13.47
N ASP A 216 22.60 -18.27 13.01
CA ASP A 216 21.16 -18.05 13.01
C ASP A 216 20.70 -17.52 11.64
N VAL A 217 19.40 -17.65 11.40
CA VAL A 217 18.74 -17.22 10.18
C VAL A 217 17.47 -16.49 10.54
N ARG A 218 17.23 -15.35 9.89
CA ARG A 218 15.93 -14.66 9.89
C ARG A 218 15.47 -14.38 8.48
N TYR A 219 14.17 -14.37 8.26
CA TYR A 219 13.62 -13.94 6.99
C TYR A 219 13.62 -12.41 6.89
N TYR A 220 13.51 -11.88 5.68
CA TYR A 220 13.15 -10.49 5.43
C TYR A 220 12.08 -10.39 4.34
N ARG A 221 11.26 -9.34 4.45
CA ARG A 221 10.24 -8.97 3.46
C ARG A 221 10.54 -7.58 2.93
N THR A 222 10.41 -7.42 1.62
CA THR A 222 10.40 -6.10 0.97
C THR A 222 9.10 -5.96 0.20
N TYR A 223 8.40 -4.85 0.39
CA TYR A 223 7.11 -4.60 -0.25
C TYR A 223 7.27 -3.70 -1.47
N PRO A 224 6.87 -4.14 -2.68
CA PRO A 224 6.83 -3.29 -3.86
C PRO A 224 5.97 -2.05 -3.59
N GLY A 225 6.47 -0.85 -3.90
CA GLY A 225 5.73 0.41 -3.74
C GLY A 225 5.69 0.99 -2.33
N SER A 226 6.13 0.26 -1.30
CA SER A 226 6.37 0.84 0.03
C SER A 226 7.75 1.54 0.09
N THR A 227 7.90 2.53 0.95
CA THR A 227 9.12 3.33 1.08
C THR A 227 10.31 2.54 1.66
N ASN A 228 10.99 1.69 0.89
CA ASN A 228 12.26 1.03 1.26
C ASN A 228 12.30 0.32 2.63
N GLU A 229 11.16 0.01 3.24
CA GLU A 229 11.12 -0.64 4.54
C GLU A 229 11.32 -2.15 4.36
N THR A 230 12.45 -2.64 4.85
CA THR A 230 12.69 -4.08 5.01
C THR A 230 12.20 -4.49 6.38
N GLU A 231 11.16 -5.31 6.41
CA GLU A 231 10.72 -5.97 7.63
C GLU A 231 11.61 -7.20 7.87
N TRP A 232 12.11 -7.32 9.08
CA TRP A 232 12.96 -8.42 9.51
C TRP A 232 12.19 -9.32 10.47
N GLY A 233 12.16 -10.61 10.17
CA GLY A 233 11.60 -11.61 11.06
C GLY A 233 12.46 -11.85 12.30
N THR A 234 11.89 -12.59 13.25
CA THR A 234 12.61 -13.13 14.40
C THR A 234 13.62 -14.18 13.94
N PRO A 235 14.91 -14.08 14.32
CA PRO A 235 15.90 -15.10 13.98
C PRO A 235 15.61 -16.41 14.71
N THR A 236 16.02 -17.52 14.10
CA THR A 236 16.12 -18.81 14.78
C THR A 236 16.96 -18.70 16.04
N SER A 237 16.71 -19.54 17.04
CA SER A 237 17.68 -19.75 18.11
C SER A 237 19.07 -20.07 17.52
N PRO A 238 20.16 -19.43 17.99
CA PRO A 238 21.49 -19.69 17.46
C PRO A 238 21.88 -21.17 17.58
N LEU A 239 22.29 -21.75 16.46
CA LEU A 239 22.80 -23.11 16.39
C LEU A 239 24.33 -23.09 16.54
N TYR A 240 24.82 -23.78 17.56
CA TYR A 240 26.26 -24.02 17.72
C TYR A 240 26.76 -25.06 16.71
N ILE A 241 27.91 -24.80 16.09
CA ILE A 241 28.61 -25.74 15.22
C ILE A 241 30.11 -25.49 15.22
N LYS A 242 30.91 -26.55 15.24
CA LYS A 242 32.37 -26.49 15.12
C LYS A 242 32.81 -26.94 13.71
N THR A 243 33.75 -26.24 13.10
CA THR A 243 34.42 -26.72 11.88
C THR A 243 35.31 -27.93 12.20
N LYS A 244 35.48 -28.82 11.22
CA LYS A 244 36.25 -30.05 11.40
C LYS A 244 37.76 -29.78 11.36
N ALA A 245 38.53 -30.79 11.73
CA ALA A 245 39.98 -30.79 11.51
C ALA A 245 40.31 -30.72 10.01
N PRO A 246 41.48 -30.17 9.62
CA PRO A 246 41.92 -30.02 8.24
C PRO A 246 41.88 -31.33 7.41
#